data_AF-A0A6G2JD19-F1
#
_entry.id   AF-A0A6G2JD19-F1
#
_cell.length_a   1.000
_cell.length_b   1.000
_cell.length_c   1.000
_cell.angle_alpha   90.00
_cell.angle_beta   90.00
_cell.angle_gamma   90.00
#
_symmetry.space_group_name_H-M   'P 1'
#
loop_
_entity.id
_entity.type
_entity.pdbx_description
1 polymer ?
#
loop_
_entity_poly.entity_id
_entity_poly.type
_entity_poly.pdbx_seq_one_letter_code
_entity_poly.pdbx_strand_id
1 'polypeptide(L)'
;MPDQQQAVIGGIDCHTDFHVAVALDPLGRVLGTDAFPATSAGYRLTHRWLASFGPVAAVGVESTGSYGAALTRALVEQGCRVIEINQPHAHLRARRGKNDAIDAEAAARKVLSGEATAAAKDTSGIVESIRQLSVARSSAVKARSAALCQLGDLLVTAPATLREQLDTRRSLEGKAAVCARLRPDTDRLADPAQAAKAALRSLGHRIAQLGAEADELGRRLDRLVATAAPTTTSRLGCGTHHTAALLVAAGQNIDRLGSEASFAHLCAAAPIPASSGRTSRHRLNYAGNRSANRALHMIVIVRLRYCERTRSYLNRRVAEGKTKKEAIRCLKRFVARELYRTLRADLATLKTRT
;
A
#
# COMPACT_ATOMS: atom_id res chain seq x y z
N MET A 1 49.24 -5.90 15.10
CA MET A 1 48.28 -5.67 14.00
C MET A 1 47.00 -5.20 14.65
N PRO A 2 46.54 -3.96 14.47
CA PRO A 2 45.24 -3.54 14.99
C PRO A 2 44.18 -4.39 14.30
N ASP A 3 43.32 -5.02 15.09
CA ASP A 3 42.17 -5.80 14.68
C ASP A 3 41.33 -4.95 13.72
N GLN A 4 41.41 -5.22 12.41
CA GLN A 4 40.52 -4.62 11.43
C GLN A 4 39.15 -5.23 11.67
N GLN A 5 38.40 -4.63 12.58
CA GLN A 5 37.00 -4.96 12.86
C GLN A 5 36.25 -5.08 11.53
N GLN A 6 35.95 -6.31 11.14
CA GLN A 6 35.39 -6.62 9.84
C GLN A 6 33.95 -6.09 9.77
N ALA A 7 33.61 -5.48 8.64
CA ALA A 7 32.28 -4.93 8.42
C ALA A 7 31.22 -6.04 8.44
N VAL A 8 30.14 -5.83 9.20
CA VAL A 8 29.05 -6.79 9.36
C VAL A 8 27.90 -6.46 8.41
N ILE A 9 27.36 -7.48 7.75
CA ILE A 9 26.11 -7.39 7.00
C ILE A 9 25.02 -8.13 7.78
N GLY A 10 23.98 -7.40 8.17
CA GLY A 10 22.80 -7.96 8.83
C GLY A 10 21.73 -8.40 7.83
N GLY A 11 20.98 -9.44 8.18
CA GLY A 11 19.73 -9.81 7.52
C GLY A 11 18.67 -10.10 8.56
N ILE A 12 17.44 -9.63 8.33
CA ILE A 12 16.36 -9.70 9.31
C ILE A 12 15.07 -10.13 8.63
N ASP A 13 14.44 -11.17 9.17
CA ASP A 13 13.06 -11.55 8.84
C ASP A 13 12.12 -11.02 9.93
N CYS A 14 11.09 -10.28 9.51
CA CYS A 14 10.20 -9.56 10.43
C CYS A 14 8.84 -10.25 10.60
N HIS A 15 8.54 -10.68 11.84
CA HIS A 15 7.21 -11.14 12.28
C HIS A 15 6.51 -10.12 13.20
N THR A 16 5.29 -10.47 13.62
CA THR A 16 4.43 -9.61 14.46
C THR A 16 5.02 -9.40 15.85
N ASP A 17 5.52 -10.47 16.48
CA ASP A 17 5.92 -10.45 17.89
C ASP A 17 7.45 -10.45 18.08
N PHE A 18 8.19 -10.97 17.10
CA PHE A 18 9.65 -11.03 17.12
C PHE A 18 10.25 -10.86 15.72
N HIS A 19 11.55 -10.60 15.66
CA HIS A 19 12.33 -10.50 14.44
C HIS A 19 13.55 -11.40 14.57
N VAL A 20 13.82 -12.19 13.54
CA VAL A 20 15.01 -13.06 13.51
C VAL A 20 16.09 -12.33 12.74
N ALA A 21 17.28 -12.19 13.34
CA ALA A 21 18.43 -11.52 12.75
C ALA A 21 19.58 -12.50 12.53
N VAL A 22 20.29 -12.33 11.42
CA VAL A 22 21.51 -13.05 11.06
C VAL A 22 22.61 -12.03 10.77
N ALA A 23 23.80 -12.27 11.31
CA ALA A 23 25.00 -11.47 11.05
C ALA A 23 25.95 -12.24 10.13
N LEU A 24 26.40 -11.60 9.05
CA LEU A 24 27.42 -12.12 8.13
C LEU A 24 28.70 -11.29 8.18
N ASP A 25 29.84 -11.97 8.01
CA ASP A 25 31.13 -11.32 7.70
C ASP A 25 31.21 -10.92 6.20
N PRO A 26 32.26 -10.18 5.78
CA PRO A 26 32.44 -9.79 4.38
C PRO A 26 32.62 -10.96 3.40
N LEU A 27 32.94 -12.16 3.90
CA LEU A 27 33.08 -13.38 3.11
C LEU A 27 31.76 -14.19 3.04
N GLY A 28 30.71 -13.73 3.72
CA GLY A 28 29.40 -14.38 3.77
C GLY A 28 29.32 -15.57 4.74
N ARG A 29 30.25 -15.66 5.71
CA ARG A 29 30.17 -16.61 6.82
C ARG A 29 29.21 -16.07 7.88
N VAL A 30 28.42 -16.97 8.48
CA VAL A 30 27.48 -16.61 9.54
C VAL A 30 28.25 -16.42 10.84
N LEU A 31 28.14 -15.23 11.43
CA LEU A 31 28.73 -14.87 12.73
C LEU A 31 27.78 -15.19 13.89
N GLY A 32 26.48 -15.11 13.65
CA GLY A 32 25.45 -15.44 14.63
C GLY A 32 24.05 -15.33 14.07
N THR A 33 23.11 -15.95 14.79
CA THR A 33 21.66 -15.89 14.55
C THR A 33 20.97 -15.72 15.90
N ASP A 34 20.03 -14.79 16.01
CA ASP A 34 19.27 -14.56 17.23
C ASP A 34 17.89 -13.97 16.94
N ALA A 35 16.97 -14.01 17.92
CA ALA A 35 15.62 -13.50 17.82
C ALA A 35 15.37 -12.38 18.85
N PHE A 36 14.76 -11.29 18.40
CA PHE A 36 14.51 -10.10 19.22
C PHE A 36 13.02 -9.77 19.25
N PRO A 37 12.45 -9.39 20.40
CA PRO A 37 11.06 -8.95 20.48
C PRO A 37 10.78 -7.74 19.58
N ALA A 38 9.59 -7.67 18.99
CA ALA A 38 9.14 -6.55 18.16
C ALA A 38 8.75 -5.32 19.02
N THR A 39 9.68 -4.84 19.83
CA THR A 39 9.50 -3.71 20.76
C THR A 39 10.64 -2.71 20.62
N SER A 40 10.47 -1.47 21.11
CA SER A 40 11.54 -0.47 21.08
C SER A 40 12.82 -0.93 21.79
N ALA A 41 12.70 -1.73 22.86
CA ALA A 41 13.85 -2.33 23.52
C ALA A 41 14.50 -3.41 22.63
N GLY A 42 13.68 -4.29 22.03
CA GLY A 42 14.15 -5.30 21.10
C GLY A 42 14.88 -4.72 19.90
N TYR A 43 14.39 -3.64 19.29
CA TYR A 43 15.06 -2.99 18.15
C TYR A 43 16.46 -2.45 18.51
N ARG A 44 16.60 -1.86 19.71
CA ARG A 44 17.91 -1.42 20.21
C ARG A 44 18.83 -2.61 20.49
N LEU A 45 18.30 -3.71 21.01
CA LEU A 45 19.04 -4.95 21.22
C LEU A 45 19.51 -5.55 19.90
N THR A 46 18.67 -5.59 18.87
CA THR A 46 19.05 -6.07 17.53
C THR A 46 20.24 -5.29 16.98
N HIS A 47 20.21 -3.94 17.06
CA HIS A 47 21.33 -3.12 16.62
C HIS A 47 22.61 -3.41 17.43
N ARG A 48 22.51 -3.42 18.76
CA ARG A 48 23.66 -3.70 19.65
C ARG A 48 24.26 -5.08 19.41
N TRP A 49 23.41 -6.08 19.18
CA TRP A 49 23.83 -7.44 18.86
C TRP A 49 24.58 -7.51 17.53
N LEU A 50 24.05 -6.90 16.46
CA LEU A 50 24.76 -6.80 15.18
C LEU A 50 26.11 -6.08 15.35
N ALA A 51 26.13 -4.97 16.08
CA ALA A 51 27.33 -4.17 16.35
C ALA A 51 28.35 -4.90 17.24
N SER A 52 27.94 -5.92 18.00
CA SER A 52 28.86 -6.71 18.83
C SER A 52 29.82 -7.57 18.01
N PHE A 53 29.47 -7.87 16.75
CA PHE A 53 30.33 -8.59 15.81
C PHE A 53 31.26 -7.68 14.99
N GLY A 54 31.05 -6.36 15.01
CA GLY A 54 31.80 -5.38 14.25
C GLY A 54 30.93 -4.23 13.70
N PRO A 55 31.53 -3.26 12.99
CA PRO A 55 30.81 -2.15 12.38
C PRO A 55 29.75 -2.62 11.38
N VAL A 56 28.48 -2.24 11.61
CA VAL A 56 27.37 -2.65 10.75
C VAL A 56 27.35 -1.83 9.46
N ALA A 57 27.72 -2.44 8.34
CA ALA A 57 27.78 -1.75 7.04
C ALA A 57 26.40 -1.61 6.38
N ALA A 58 25.57 -2.66 6.44
CA ALA A 58 24.21 -2.63 5.93
C ALA A 58 23.35 -3.72 6.57
N VAL A 59 22.03 -3.51 6.55
CA VAL A 59 21.04 -4.48 7.04
C VAL A 59 19.96 -4.71 5.99
N GLY A 60 19.80 -5.95 5.55
CA GLY A 60 18.68 -6.37 4.72
C GLY A 60 17.47 -6.71 5.58
N VAL A 61 16.34 -6.04 5.37
CA VAL A 61 15.10 -6.31 6.09
C VAL A 61 14.10 -6.92 5.13
N GLU A 62 13.82 -8.21 5.31
CA GLU A 62 12.69 -8.88 4.67
C GLU A 62 11.43 -8.58 5.47
N SER A 63 10.45 -7.97 4.82
CA SER A 63 9.18 -7.63 5.46
C SER A 63 8.06 -7.75 4.45
N THR A 64 7.04 -8.54 4.80
CA THR A 64 5.76 -8.50 4.12
C THR A 64 4.94 -7.32 4.66
N GLY A 65 5.09 -6.14 4.05
CA GLY A 65 4.31 -4.96 4.44
C GLY A 65 4.92 -4.18 5.60
N SER A 66 4.19 -4.02 6.72
CA SER A 66 4.51 -3.06 7.79
C SER A 66 5.29 -3.62 8.98
N TYR A 67 5.49 -4.93 9.08
CA TYR A 67 6.11 -5.57 10.25
C TYR A 67 7.53 -5.05 10.52
N GLY A 68 8.33 -4.86 9.48
CA GLY A 68 9.68 -4.31 9.62
C GLY A 68 9.78 -2.79 9.70
N ALA A 69 8.67 -2.04 9.67
CA ALA A 69 8.70 -0.58 9.56
C ALA A 69 9.31 0.09 10.81
N ALA A 70 8.94 -0.39 12.00
CA ALA A 70 9.44 0.16 13.26
C ALA A 70 10.92 -0.19 13.51
N LEU A 71 11.31 -1.43 13.22
CA LEU A 71 12.71 -1.86 13.25
C LEU A 71 13.56 -1.07 12.25
N THR A 72 13.08 -0.89 11.02
CA THR A 72 13.76 -0.09 9.99
C THR A 72 14.05 1.32 10.49
N ARG A 73 13.07 2.00 11.11
CA ARG A 73 13.29 3.34 11.67
C ARG A 73 14.36 3.33 12.76
N ALA A 74 14.27 2.40 13.70
CA ALA A 74 15.24 2.29 14.78
C ALA A 74 16.67 2.04 14.24
N LEU A 75 16.83 1.19 13.23
CA LEU A 75 18.14 0.94 12.60
C LEU A 75 18.68 2.17 11.86
N VAL A 76 17.81 2.89 11.12
CA VAL A 76 18.19 4.12 10.43
C VAL A 76 18.58 5.23 11.42
N GLU A 77 17.87 5.36 12.55
CA GLU A 77 18.21 6.29 13.64
C GLU A 77 19.58 5.97 14.28
N GLN A 78 20.00 4.71 14.25
CA GLN A 78 21.34 4.28 14.68
C GLN A 78 22.41 4.42 13.57
N GLY A 79 22.06 5.02 12.42
CA GLY A 79 22.98 5.25 11.30
C GLY A 79 23.19 4.05 10.38
N CYS A 80 22.43 2.96 10.55
CA CYS A 80 22.55 1.81 9.66
C CYS A 80 21.96 2.07 8.28
N ARG A 81 22.65 1.60 7.23
CA ARG A 81 22.09 1.53 5.88
C ARG A 81 21.12 0.36 5.77
N VAL A 82 19.81 0.64 5.70
CA VAL A 82 18.77 -0.40 5.61
C VAL A 82 18.28 -0.61 4.18
N ILE A 83 18.28 -1.87 3.72
CA ILE A 83 17.87 -2.30 2.39
C ILE A 83 16.61 -3.16 2.52
N GLU A 84 15.57 -2.83 1.75
CA GLU A 84 14.28 -3.52 1.75
C GLU A 84 14.32 -4.73 0.81
N ILE A 85 14.06 -5.91 1.37
CA ILE A 85 14.02 -7.18 0.64
C ILE A 85 12.56 -7.56 0.37
N ASN A 86 12.11 -7.35 -0.86
CA ASN A 86 10.70 -7.49 -1.27
C ASN A 86 10.40 -8.74 -2.12
N GLN A 87 11.37 -9.65 -2.29
CA GLN A 87 11.21 -10.81 -3.17
C GLN A 87 11.18 -12.14 -2.40
N PRO A 88 10.10 -12.93 -2.54
CA PRO A 88 10.02 -14.24 -1.91
C PRO A 88 11.05 -15.20 -2.50
N HIS A 89 11.66 -15.99 -1.62
CA HIS A 89 12.69 -16.97 -1.91
C HIS A 89 12.15 -18.26 -2.57
N ALA A 90 11.38 -18.17 -3.66
CA ALA A 90 10.66 -19.33 -4.21
C ALA A 90 11.58 -20.56 -4.50
N HIS A 91 12.73 -20.33 -5.13
CA HIS A 91 13.70 -21.41 -5.44
C HIS A 91 14.50 -21.86 -4.21
N LEU A 92 14.81 -20.95 -3.27
CA LEU A 92 15.51 -21.30 -2.04
C LEU A 92 14.61 -22.12 -1.11
N ARG A 93 13.34 -21.71 -0.96
CA ARG A 93 12.30 -22.38 -0.16
C ARG A 93 12.03 -23.79 -0.66
N ALA A 94 12.00 -24.00 -1.98
CA ALA A 94 11.83 -25.32 -2.57
C ALA A 94 13.00 -26.28 -2.25
N ARG A 95 14.21 -25.77 -1.98
CA ARG A 95 15.41 -26.58 -1.72
C ARG A 95 15.77 -26.73 -0.25
N ARG A 96 15.53 -25.70 0.57
CA ARG A 96 15.98 -25.62 1.97
C ARG A 96 14.83 -25.62 3.00
N GLY A 97 13.58 -25.62 2.54
CA GLY A 97 12.42 -25.47 3.43
C GLY A 97 12.17 -24.01 3.82
N LYS A 98 11.34 -23.82 4.84
CA LYS A 98 10.96 -22.50 5.36
C LYS A 98 11.26 -22.43 6.85
N ASN A 99 12.17 -21.55 7.24
CA ASN A 99 12.43 -21.15 8.62
C ASN A 99 12.89 -19.69 8.61
N ASP A 100 12.54 -18.93 9.63
CA ASP A 100 12.78 -17.49 9.76
C ASP A 100 14.29 -17.16 9.69
N ALA A 101 15.15 -18.04 10.24
CA ALA A 101 16.60 -17.90 10.13
C ALA A 101 17.12 -18.03 8.69
N ILE A 102 16.50 -18.88 7.87
CA ILE A 102 16.88 -19.07 6.46
C ILE A 102 16.51 -17.83 5.64
N ASP A 103 15.31 -17.28 5.89
CA ASP A 103 14.83 -16.06 5.23
C ASP A 103 15.71 -14.86 5.65
N ALA A 104 16.04 -14.72 6.94
CA ALA A 104 16.97 -13.70 7.45
C ALA A 104 18.39 -13.82 6.86
N GLU A 105 18.97 -15.03 6.79
CA GLU A 105 20.28 -15.24 6.15
C GLU A 105 20.24 -14.89 4.66
N ALA A 106 19.17 -15.27 3.96
CA ALA A 106 19.01 -14.99 2.55
C ALA A 106 18.85 -13.49 2.27
N ALA A 107 18.21 -12.75 3.18
CA ALA A 107 18.17 -11.29 3.16
C ALA A 107 19.58 -10.68 3.30
N ALA A 108 20.39 -11.14 4.26
CA ALA A 108 21.77 -10.70 4.45
C ALA A 108 22.63 -10.97 3.20
N ARG A 109 22.52 -12.16 2.62
CA ARG A 109 23.28 -12.56 1.43
C ARG A 109 22.96 -11.72 0.20
N LYS A 110 21.69 -11.33 0.00
CA LYS A 110 21.30 -10.43 -1.10
C LYS A 110 21.87 -9.03 -0.96
N VAL A 111 22.02 -8.55 0.28
CA VAL A 111 22.70 -7.29 0.56
C VAL A 111 24.19 -7.41 0.27
N LEU A 112 24.83 -8.47 0.77
CA LEU A 112 26.25 -8.72 0.56
C LEU A 112 26.61 -8.87 -0.93
N SER A 113 25.78 -9.57 -1.71
CA SER A 113 26.01 -9.78 -3.15
C SER A 113 25.72 -8.55 -4.01
N GLY A 114 25.06 -7.52 -3.45
CA GLY A 114 24.58 -6.36 -4.21
C GLY A 114 23.36 -6.63 -5.09
N GLU A 115 22.73 -7.82 -5.00
CA GLU A 115 21.48 -8.13 -5.71
C GLU A 115 20.33 -7.24 -5.23
N ALA A 116 20.29 -6.96 -3.92
CA ALA A 116 19.33 -6.04 -3.32
C ALA A 116 19.97 -4.67 -3.05
N THR A 117 19.42 -3.64 -3.68
CA THR A 117 19.91 -2.25 -3.56
C THR A 117 18.82 -1.26 -3.15
N ALA A 118 17.57 -1.72 -3.03
CA ALA A 118 16.44 -0.85 -2.75
C ALA A 118 16.51 -0.32 -1.31
N ALA A 119 16.80 0.97 -1.15
CA ALA A 119 16.73 1.61 0.16
C ALA A 119 15.31 1.49 0.73
N ALA A 120 15.23 1.22 2.03
CA ALA A 120 13.95 1.12 2.71
C ALA A 120 13.13 2.41 2.60
N LYS A 121 11.80 2.28 2.57
CA LYS A 121 10.92 3.44 2.55
C LYS A 121 11.07 4.23 3.84
N ASP A 122 11.21 5.53 3.69
CA ASP A 122 11.08 6.45 4.80
C ASP A 122 9.63 6.46 5.30
N THR A 123 9.46 6.06 6.56
CA THR A 123 8.18 5.98 7.27
C THR A 123 8.13 6.95 8.47
N SER A 124 8.97 7.99 8.48
CA SER A 124 9.03 8.96 9.57
C SER A 124 8.17 10.21 9.34
N GLY A 125 7.85 10.53 8.08
CA GLY A 125 7.21 11.81 7.73
C GLY A 125 5.74 11.74 7.32
N ILE A 126 5.28 12.83 6.68
CA ILE A 126 3.88 13.04 6.27
C ILE A 126 3.33 11.92 5.38
N VAL A 127 4.16 11.27 4.55
CA VAL A 127 3.70 10.16 3.70
C VAL A 127 3.27 8.94 4.53
N GLU A 128 3.92 8.69 5.67
CA GLU A 128 3.49 7.64 6.59
C GLU A 128 2.18 8.02 7.29
N SER A 129 2.02 9.29 7.69
CA SER A 129 0.75 9.80 8.22
C SER A 129 -0.39 9.61 7.21
N ILE A 130 -0.15 9.94 5.94
CA ILE A 130 -1.09 9.69 4.83
C ILE A 130 -1.40 8.20 4.70
N ARG A 131 -0.39 7.31 4.80
CA ARG A 131 -0.60 5.86 4.75
C ARG A 131 -1.53 5.39 5.87
N GLN A 132 -1.25 5.78 7.11
CA GLN A 132 -2.00 5.35 8.29
C GLN A 132 -3.46 5.78 8.21
N LEU A 133 -3.72 7.05 7.89
CA LEU A 133 -5.09 7.56 7.70
C LEU A 133 -5.79 6.91 6.50
N SER A 134 -5.06 6.62 5.42
CA SER A 134 -5.61 5.91 4.26
C SER A 134 -6.05 4.48 4.60
N VAL A 135 -5.32 3.79 5.49
CA VAL A 135 -5.69 2.44 5.98
C VAL A 135 -6.99 2.50 6.77
N ALA A 136 -7.08 3.38 7.77
CA ALA A 136 -8.29 3.55 8.58
C ALA A 136 -9.50 3.89 7.70
N ARG A 137 -9.35 4.88 6.80
CA ARG A 137 -10.43 5.29 5.89
C ARG A 137 -10.89 4.16 4.98
N SER A 138 -9.96 3.41 4.40
CA SER A 138 -10.29 2.29 3.50
C SER A 138 -11.05 1.20 4.25
N SER A 139 -10.72 0.97 5.53
CA SER A 139 -11.46 0.06 6.40
C SER A 139 -12.90 0.54 6.61
N ALA A 140 -13.08 1.80 7.01
CA ALA A 140 -14.41 2.40 7.21
C ALA A 140 -15.28 2.34 5.95
N VAL A 141 -14.71 2.69 4.78
CA VAL A 141 -15.42 2.61 3.48
C VAL A 141 -15.82 1.17 3.16
N LYS A 142 -14.91 0.20 3.36
CA LYS A 142 -15.21 -1.22 3.09
C LYS A 142 -16.31 -1.74 4.02
N ALA A 143 -16.23 -1.45 5.31
CA ALA A 143 -17.24 -1.84 6.29
C ALA A 143 -18.60 -1.18 5.99
N ARG A 144 -18.60 0.09 5.55
CA ARG A 144 -19.82 0.80 5.14
C ARG A 144 -20.47 0.15 3.94
N SER A 145 -19.69 -0.21 2.91
CA SER A 145 -20.19 -0.94 1.75
C SER A 145 -20.78 -2.30 2.14
N ALA A 146 -20.12 -3.06 3.02
CA ALA A 146 -20.65 -4.32 3.51
C ALA A 146 -21.98 -4.15 4.26
N ALA A 147 -22.08 -3.12 5.12
CA ALA A 147 -23.31 -2.81 5.83
C ALA A 147 -24.46 -2.37 4.89
N LEU A 148 -24.16 -1.64 3.81
CA LEU A 148 -25.13 -1.29 2.77
C LEU A 148 -25.63 -2.52 2.02
N CYS A 149 -24.75 -3.47 1.68
CA CYS A 149 -25.16 -4.74 1.08
C CYS A 149 -26.08 -5.52 2.02
N GLN A 150 -25.69 -5.69 3.29
CA GLN A 150 -26.51 -6.36 4.31
C GLN A 150 -27.88 -5.70 4.49
N LEU A 151 -27.94 -4.37 4.45
CA LEU A 151 -29.20 -3.64 4.49
C LEU A 151 -30.05 -3.95 3.26
N GLY A 152 -29.45 -3.97 2.07
CA GLY A 152 -30.12 -4.38 0.83
C GLY A 152 -30.68 -5.80 0.91
N ASP A 153 -29.88 -6.76 1.39
CA ASP A 153 -30.27 -8.16 1.51
C ASP A 153 -31.45 -8.34 2.49
N LEU A 154 -31.42 -7.66 3.64
CA LEU A 154 -32.50 -7.70 4.61
C LEU A 154 -33.78 -7.06 4.06
N LEU A 155 -33.65 -5.99 3.27
CA LEU A 155 -34.80 -5.38 2.60
C LEU A 155 -35.50 -6.29 1.60
N VAL A 156 -34.83 -7.32 1.05
CA VAL A 156 -35.50 -8.28 0.14
C VAL A 156 -36.54 -9.12 0.88
N THR A 157 -36.24 -9.50 2.13
CA THR A 157 -37.09 -10.40 2.93
C THR A 157 -37.94 -9.67 3.99
N ALA A 158 -37.80 -8.35 4.09
CA ALA A 158 -38.56 -7.53 5.02
C ALA A 158 -40.08 -7.51 4.69
N PRO A 159 -40.95 -7.35 5.70
CA PRO A 159 -42.39 -7.22 5.48
C PRO A 159 -42.75 -6.13 4.46
N ALA A 160 -43.76 -6.39 3.63
CA ALA A 160 -44.13 -5.51 2.51
C ALA A 160 -44.39 -4.06 2.94
N THR A 161 -45.13 -3.86 4.03
CA THR A 161 -45.43 -2.54 4.58
C THR A 161 -44.17 -1.75 4.96
N LEU A 162 -43.11 -2.41 5.40
CA LEU A 162 -41.83 -1.77 5.71
C LEU A 162 -41.03 -1.45 4.43
N ARG A 163 -41.08 -2.32 3.43
CA ARG A 163 -40.44 -2.07 2.13
C ARG A 163 -41.07 -0.87 1.42
N GLU A 164 -42.40 -0.80 1.39
CA GLU A 164 -43.17 0.28 0.77
C GLU A 164 -42.84 1.65 1.39
N GLN A 165 -42.68 1.73 2.72
CA GLN A 165 -42.24 2.96 3.40
C GLN A 165 -40.87 3.46 2.91
N LEU A 166 -39.98 2.54 2.56
CA LEU A 166 -38.61 2.82 2.16
C LEU A 166 -38.46 3.08 0.66
N ASP A 167 -39.43 2.69 -0.17
CA ASP A 167 -39.43 2.93 -1.62
C ASP A 167 -39.58 4.41 -2.01
N THR A 168 -39.90 5.27 -1.03
CA THR A 168 -39.74 6.72 -1.14
C THR A 168 -38.30 7.16 -1.46
N ARG A 169 -37.30 6.29 -1.27
CA ARG A 169 -35.89 6.53 -1.56
C ARG A 169 -35.37 5.58 -2.64
N ARG A 170 -34.78 6.15 -3.69
CA ARG A 170 -34.21 5.38 -4.81
C ARG A 170 -32.86 4.73 -4.47
N SER A 171 -32.04 5.36 -3.63
CA SER A 171 -30.71 4.85 -3.27
C SER A 171 -30.73 4.07 -1.95
N LEU A 172 -29.85 3.07 -1.84
CA LEU A 172 -29.66 2.32 -0.60
C LEU A 172 -29.18 3.23 0.53
N GLU A 173 -28.38 4.26 0.24
CA GLU A 173 -27.97 5.27 1.21
C GLU A 173 -29.17 6.05 1.75
N GLY A 174 -30.10 6.44 0.88
CA GLY A 174 -31.32 7.12 1.28
C GLY A 174 -32.20 6.22 2.14
N LYS A 175 -32.35 4.94 1.75
CA LYS A 175 -33.06 3.93 2.55
C LYS A 175 -32.40 3.73 3.92
N ALA A 176 -31.07 3.63 3.99
CA ALA A 176 -30.32 3.50 5.23
C ALA A 176 -30.55 4.68 6.20
N ALA A 177 -30.61 5.92 5.67
CA ALA A 177 -30.91 7.10 6.47
C ALA A 177 -32.32 7.08 7.08
N VAL A 178 -33.31 6.54 6.35
CA VAL A 178 -34.66 6.33 6.89
C VAL A 178 -34.66 5.19 7.91
N CYS A 179 -33.99 4.08 7.61
CA CYS A 179 -33.85 2.93 8.50
C CYS A 179 -33.27 3.32 9.86
N ALA A 180 -32.26 4.19 9.90
CA ALA A 180 -31.67 4.74 11.12
C ALA A 180 -32.69 5.43 12.05
N ARG A 181 -33.84 5.87 11.52
CA ARG A 181 -34.90 6.57 12.26
C ARG A 181 -36.08 5.66 12.63
N LEU A 182 -36.05 4.38 12.25
CA LEU A 182 -37.11 3.44 12.60
C LEU A 182 -37.26 3.31 14.12
N ARG A 183 -38.50 3.12 14.55
CA ARG A 183 -38.85 2.92 15.96
C ARG A 183 -39.40 1.50 16.12
N PRO A 184 -38.54 0.49 16.36
CA PRO A 184 -39.00 -0.84 16.71
C PRO A 184 -39.60 -0.81 18.12
N ASP A 185 -40.64 -1.61 18.31
CA ASP A 185 -41.12 -1.99 19.63
C ASP A 185 -40.23 -3.14 20.15
N THR A 186 -39.41 -2.83 21.15
CA THR A 186 -38.41 -3.76 21.69
C THR A 186 -39.02 -4.88 22.52
N ASP A 187 -40.24 -4.70 23.02
CA ASP A 187 -40.92 -5.72 23.82
C ASP A 187 -41.58 -6.77 22.91
N ARG A 188 -41.71 -6.46 21.62
CA ARG A 188 -42.35 -7.31 20.59
C ARG A 188 -41.38 -7.86 19.55
N LEU A 189 -40.11 -8.09 19.89
CA LEU A 189 -39.12 -8.60 18.94
C LEU A 189 -39.41 -10.01 18.39
N ALA A 190 -40.32 -10.76 19.01
CA ALA A 190 -40.84 -12.01 18.43
C ALA A 190 -41.72 -11.78 17.18
N ASP A 191 -42.23 -10.56 16.98
CA ASP A 191 -42.88 -10.14 15.74
C ASP A 191 -41.81 -9.82 14.67
N PRO A 192 -41.77 -10.55 13.54
CA PRO A 192 -40.78 -10.33 12.48
C PRO A 192 -40.73 -8.89 11.95
N ALA A 193 -41.84 -8.13 12.00
CA ALA A 193 -41.85 -6.75 11.57
C ALA A 193 -41.08 -5.83 12.53
N GLN A 194 -41.16 -6.08 13.84
CA GLN A 194 -40.40 -5.33 14.84
C GLN A 194 -38.93 -5.74 14.84
N ALA A 195 -38.64 -7.03 14.68
CA ALA A 195 -37.28 -7.53 14.50
C ALA A 195 -36.60 -6.92 13.26
N ALA A 196 -37.29 -6.89 12.11
CA ALA A 196 -36.79 -6.28 10.88
C ALA A 196 -36.49 -4.78 11.05
N LYS A 197 -37.38 -4.03 11.72
CA LYS A 197 -37.15 -2.61 12.05
C LYS A 197 -35.91 -2.42 12.93
N ALA A 198 -35.74 -3.26 13.95
CA ALA A 198 -34.59 -3.19 14.85
C ALA A 198 -33.27 -3.47 14.11
N ALA A 199 -33.24 -4.54 13.30
CA ALA A 199 -32.07 -4.90 12.51
C ALA A 199 -31.71 -3.81 11.47
N LEU A 200 -32.69 -3.32 10.72
CA LEU A 200 -32.49 -2.24 9.74
C LEU A 200 -32.03 -0.94 10.41
N ARG A 201 -32.56 -0.61 11.60
CA ARG A 201 -32.09 0.55 12.37
C ARG A 201 -30.63 0.40 12.78
N SER A 202 -30.25 -0.78 13.28
CA SER A 202 -28.87 -1.06 13.65
C SER A 202 -27.92 -0.90 12.46
N LEU A 203 -28.30 -1.42 11.28
CA LEU A 203 -27.52 -1.26 10.04
C LEU A 203 -27.46 0.21 9.59
N GLY A 204 -28.59 0.93 9.67
CA GLY A 204 -28.66 2.36 9.36
C GLY A 204 -27.70 3.20 10.22
N HIS A 205 -27.69 2.98 11.54
CA HIS A 205 -26.73 3.63 12.44
C HIS A 205 -25.27 3.31 12.07
N ARG A 206 -24.96 2.04 11.82
CA ARG A 206 -23.60 1.61 11.42
C ARG A 206 -23.14 2.27 10.13
N ILE A 207 -24.01 2.33 9.11
CA ILE A 207 -23.72 2.99 7.83
C ILE A 207 -23.45 4.49 8.03
N ALA A 208 -24.24 5.16 8.88
CA ALA A 208 -24.07 6.58 9.18
C ALA A 208 -22.75 6.86 9.90
N GLN A 209 -22.43 6.07 10.94
CA GLN A 209 -21.20 6.20 11.71
C GLN A 209 -19.96 5.98 10.83
N LEU A 210 -19.92 4.90 10.05
CA LEU A 210 -18.81 4.60 9.15
C LEU A 210 -18.67 5.63 8.02
N GLY A 211 -19.79 6.22 7.59
CA GLY A 211 -19.79 7.34 6.64
C GLY A 211 -19.11 8.57 7.23
N ALA A 212 -19.54 8.98 8.42
CA ALA A 212 -18.97 10.12 9.13
C ALA A 212 -17.46 9.95 9.40
N GLU A 213 -17.05 8.75 9.84
CA GLU A 213 -15.64 8.41 10.05
C GLU A 213 -14.83 8.51 8.74
N ALA A 214 -15.35 7.94 7.64
CA ALA A 214 -14.67 7.97 6.34
C ALA A 214 -14.53 9.40 5.78
N ASP A 215 -15.53 10.26 6.00
CA ASP A 215 -15.53 11.66 5.58
C ASP A 215 -14.58 12.51 6.43
N GLU A 216 -14.54 12.27 7.75
CA GLU A 216 -13.58 12.91 8.64
C GLU A 216 -12.14 12.57 8.26
N LEU A 217 -11.83 11.28 8.10
CA LEU A 217 -10.51 10.83 7.65
C LEU A 217 -10.20 11.35 6.24
N GLY A 218 -11.21 11.48 5.38
CA GLY A 218 -11.11 12.12 4.07
C GLY A 218 -10.61 13.55 4.15
N ARG A 219 -11.24 14.39 4.98
CA ARG A 219 -10.86 15.79 5.19
C ARG A 219 -9.44 15.94 5.75
N ARG A 220 -9.03 15.03 6.65
CA ARG A 220 -7.66 15.00 7.17
C ARG A 220 -6.65 14.65 6.06
N LEU A 221 -6.97 13.66 5.23
CA LEU A 221 -6.16 13.29 4.07
C LEU A 221 -6.06 14.42 3.05
N ASP A 222 -7.14 15.15 2.78
CA ASP A 222 -7.14 16.29 1.85
C ASP A 222 -6.07 17.32 2.24
N ARG A 223 -6.01 17.67 3.53
CA ARG A 223 -5.00 18.61 4.05
C ARG A 223 -3.58 18.08 3.87
N LEU A 224 -3.30 16.86 4.32
CA LEU A 224 -1.95 16.29 4.25
C LEU A 224 -1.47 16.09 2.83
N VAL A 225 -2.34 15.64 1.92
CA VAL A 225 -1.99 15.43 0.51
C VAL A 225 -1.79 16.77 -0.20
N ALA A 226 -2.59 17.79 0.10
CA ALA A 226 -2.38 19.14 -0.44
C ALA A 226 -1.05 19.73 0.02
N THR A 227 -0.61 19.45 1.26
CA THR A 227 0.72 19.84 1.75
C THR A 227 1.83 19.05 1.06
N ALA A 228 1.68 17.73 0.94
CA ALA A 228 2.75 16.85 0.45
C ALA A 228 2.90 16.85 -1.08
N ALA A 229 1.82 17.08 -1.83
CA ALA A 229 1.80 16.92 -3.29
C ALA A 229 0.88 17.91 -4.04
N PRO A 230 1.02 19.23 -3.81
CA PRO A 230 0.14 20.25 -4.39
C PRO A 230 0.16 20.26 -5.93
N THR A 231 1.35 20.14 -6.55
CA THR A 231 1.48 20.13 -8.01
C THR A 231 0.90 18.86 -8.62
N THR A 232 0.96 17.76 -7.90
CA THR A 232 0.37 16.49 -8.35
C THR A 232 -1.14 16.52 -8.25
N THR A 233 -1.73 17.08 -7.18
CA THR A 233 -3.18 17.21 -7.03
C THR A 233 -3.84 18.14 -8.04
N SER A 234 -3.12 19.13 -8.56
CA SER A 234 -3.64 20.02 -9.62
C SER A 234 -3.73 19.35 -10.99
N ARG A 235 -3.15 18.15 -11.16
CA ARG A 235 -3.23 17.40 -12.42
C ARG A 235 -4.61 16.78 -12.60
N LEU A 236 -5.12 16.83 -13.83
CA LEU A 236 -6.41 16.23 -14.17
C LEU A 236 -6.50 14.75 -13.77
N GLY A 237 -7.53 14.44 -12.97
CA GLY A 237 -7.83 13.11 -12.43
C GLY A 237 -7.11 12.75 -11.13
N CYS A 238 -6.18 13.58 -10.66
CA CYS A 238 -5.35 13.31 -9.48
C CYS A 238 -6.00 13.85 -8.19
N GLY A 239 -7.17 13.30 -7.83
CA GLY A 239 -7.79 13.60 -6.53
C GLY A 239 -6.99 13.04 -5.35
N THR A 240 -7.30 13.53 -4.14
CA THR A 240 -6.62 13.20 -2.88
C THR A 240 -6.27 11.72 -2.73
N HIS A 241 -7.26 10.84 -2.91
CA HIS A 241 -7.04 9.41 -2.68
C HIS A 241 -6.16 8.74 -3.74
N HIS A 242 -6.21 9.19 -4.99
CA HIS A 242 -5.33 8.69 -6.03
C HIS A 242 -3.89 9.15 -5.76
N THR A 243 -3.71 10.41 -5.40
CA THR A 243 -2.40 10.99 -5.08
C THR A 243 -1.82 10.36 -3.80
N ALA A 244 -2.63 10.14 -2.76
CA ALA A 244 -2.23 9.44 -1.54
C ALA A 244 -1.69 8.02 -1.86
N ALA A 245 -2.40 7.25 -2.70
CA ALA A 245 -1.95 5.92 -3.10
C ALA A 245 -0.59 5.95 -3.83
N LEU A 246 -0.35 6.97 -4.66
CA LEU A 246 0.90 7.15 -5.38
C LEU A 246 2.05 7.59 -4.45
N LEU A 247 1.79 8.53 -3.52
CA LEU A 247 2.74 8.94 -2.48
C LEU A 247 3.18 7.76 -1.62
N VAL A 248 2.23 6.95 -1.13
CA VAL A 248 2.51 5.76 -0.31
C VAL A 248 3.29 4.70 -1.10
N ALA A 249 3.00 4.55 -2.40
CA ALA A 249 3.76 3.65 -3.24
C ALA A 249 5.21 4.14 -3.41
N ALA A 250 5.39 5.42 -3.74
CA ALA A 250 6.69 6.05 -3.93
C ALA A 250 7.56 6.02 -2.64
N GLY A 251 6.96 6.38 -1.51
CA GLY A 251 7.66 6.73 -0.27
C GLY A 251 8.09 8.20 -0.26
N GLN A 252 8.29 8.76 0.93
CA GLN A 252 8.75 10.15 1.10
C GLN A 252 10.16 10.35 0.52
N ASN A 253 11.03 9.35 0.69
CA ASN A 253 12.33 9.25 0.05
C ASN A 253 12.22 8.72 -1.39
N ILE A 254 11.40 9.37 -2.23
CA ILE A 254 11.13 8.97 -3.62
C ILE A 254 12.39 8.78 -4.48
N ASP A 255 13.49 9.45 -4.17
CA ASP A 255 14.79 9.31 -4.85
C ASP A 255 15.35 7.87 -4.78
N ARG A 256 14.84 7.02 -3.87
CA ARG A 256 15.12 5.57 -3.85
C ARG A 256 14.71 4.88 -5.16
N LEU A 257 13.75 5.44 -5.89
CA LEU A 257 13.28 4.95 -7.18
C LEU A 257 14.10 5.63 -8.27
N GLY A 258 15.30 5.12 -8.58
CA GLY A 258 16.27 5.78 -9.47
C GLY A 258 15.83 6.14 -10.90
N SER A 259 14.57 5.87 -11.29
CA SER A 259 14.01 6.34 -12.57
C SER A 259 12.47 6.32 -12.61
N GLU A 260 11.90 7.06 -13.57
CA GLU A 260 10.48 6.97 -13.93
C GLU A 260 10.05 5.53 -14.29
N ALA A 261 10.96 4.76 -14.90
CA ALA A 261 10.70 3.38 -15.29
C ALA A 261 10.58 2.47 -14.05
N SER A 262 11.41 2.70 -13.03
CA SER A 262 11.31 2.03 -11.74
C SER A 262 9.97 2.29 -11.07
N PHE A 263 9.51 3.55 -11.03
CA PHE A 263 8.19 3.88 -10.49
C PHE A 263 7.04 3.26 -11.29
N ALA A 264 7.10 3.29 -12.63
CA ALA A 264 6.09 2.64 -13.46
C ALA A 264 6.04 1.11 -13.26
N HIS A 265 7.19 0.48 -13.01
CA HIS A 265 7.26 -0.94 -12.69
C HIS A 265 6.66 -1.22 -11.31
N LEU A 266 7.01 -0.43 -10.29
CA LEU A 266 6.46 -0.50 -8.94
C LEU A 266 4.93 -0.36 -8.94
N CYS A 267 4.39 0.54 -9.75
CA CYS A 267 2.95 0.76 -9.90
C CYS A 267 2.24 -0.30 -10.77
N ALA A 268 2.91 -1.39 -11.16
CA ALA A 268 2.42 -2.41 -12.10
C ALA A 268 1.91 -1.84 -13.45
N ALA A 269 2.45 -0.69 -13.87
CA ALA A 269 2.09 -0.02 -15.12
C ALA A 269 3.03 -0.37 -16.27
N ALA A 270 4.25 -0.83 -15.96
CA ALA A 270 5.18 -1.39 -16.94
C ALA A 270 4.91 -2.90 -17.13
N PRO A 271 4.62 -3.37 -18.36
CA PRO A 271 4.50 -4.80 -18.63
C PRO A 271 5.86 -5.50 -18.54
N ILE A 272 5.86 -6.80 -18.26
CA ILE A 272 7.07 -7.61 -18.09
C ILE A 272 7.33 -8.35 -19.42
N PRO A 273 8.58 -8.36 -19.93
CA PRO A 273 8.96 -9.21 -21.05
C PRO A 273 8.62 -10.68 -20.77
N ALA A 274 7.94 -11.33 -21.71
CA ALA A 274 7.59 -12.75 -21.67
C ALA A 274 7.84 -13.36 -23.04
N SER A 275 9.03 -13.07 -23.56
CA SER A 275 9.47 -13.42 -24.91
C SER A 275 10.50 -14.53 -24.83
N SER A 276 10.37 -15.55 -25.68
CA SER A 276 11.43 -16.51 -25.99
C SER A 276 11.63 -16.55 -27.51
N GLY A 277 12.88 -16.41 -27.96
CA GLY A 277 13.21 -16.41 -29.39
C GLY A 277 12.61 -15.23 -30.18
N ARG A 278 12.06 -15.49 -31.38
CA ARG A 278 11.61 -14.46 -32.35
C ARG A 278 10.29 -13.75 -32.01
N THR A 279 9.66 -14.03 -30.86
CA THR A 279 8.35 -13.44 -30.50
C THR A 279 8.50 -12.38 -29.42
N SER A 280 8.02 -11.16 -29.68
CA SER A 280 7.95 -10.10 -28.66
C SER A 280 6.60 -10.13 -27.96
N ARG A 281 6.52 -10.78 -26.80
CA ARG A 281 5.33 -10.85 -25.96
C ARG A 281 5.58 -10.19 -24.61
N HIS A 282 4.55 -9.53 -24.11
CA HIS A 282 4.59 -8.78 -22.86
C HIS A 282 3.43 -9.24 -21.98
N ARG A 283 3.73 -9.62 -20.73
CA ARG A 283 2.73 -10.03 -19.73
C ARG A 283 2.45 -8.93 -18.72
N LEU A 284 1.32 -9.06 -18.02
CA LEU A 284 0.96 -8.17 -16.92
C LEU A 284 1.93 -8.34 -15.75
N ASN A 285 2.28 -7.23 -15.12
CA ASN A 285 2.99 -7.24 -13.85
C ASN A 285 1.98 -7.49 -12.72
N TYR A 286 2.00 -8.70 -12.14
CA TYR A 286 1.15 -9.02 -11.01
C TYR A 286 1.79 -8.71 -9.63
N ALA A 287 3.08 -8.40 -9.61
CA ALA A 287 3.84 -8.18 -8.38
C ALA A 287 3.84 -6.70 -7.92
N GLY A 288 3.48 -5.75 -8.78
CA GLY A 288 3.48 -4.33 -8.41
C GLY A 288 2.30 -3.89 -7.51
N ASN A 289 2.42 -2.68 -6.95
CA ASN A 289 1.47 -2.09 -6.02
C ASN A 289 0.08 -1.89 -6.65
N ARG A 290 -0.90 -2.66 -6.15
CA ARG A 290 -2.27 -2.67 -6.69
C ARG A 290 -3.04 -1.39 -6.43
N SER A 291 -2.80 -0.73 -5.29
CA SER A 291 -3.45 0.54 -4.96
C SER A 291 -3.02 1.64 -5.92
N ALA A 292 -1.71 1.77 -6.14
CA ALA A 292 -1.17 2.70 -7.14
C ALA A 292 -1.64 2.36 -8.56
N ASN A 293 -1.71 1.08 -8.91
CA ASN A 293 -2.20 0.64 -10.21
C ASN A 293 -3.67 1.02 -10.45
N ARG A 294 -4.51 0.88 -9.42
CA ARG A 294 -5.91 1.32 -9.42
C ARG A 294 -6.01 2.84 -9.53
N ALA A 295 -5.21 3.59 -8.78
CA ALA A 295 -5.15 5.05 -8.87
C ALA A 295 -4.81 5.52 -10.29
N LEU A 296 -3.76 4.97 -10.90
CA LEU A 296 -3.41 5.26 -12.30
C LEU A 296 -4.54 4.92 -13.28
N HIS A 297 -5.23 3.80 -13.07
CA HIS A 297 -6.36 3.43 -13.90
C HIS A 297 -7.48 4.48 -13.80
N MET A 298 -7.89 4.87 -12.59
CA MET A 298 -8.94 5.86 -12.39
C MET A 298 -8.56 7.23 -12.95
N ILE A 299 -7.31 7.66 -12.79
CA ILE A 299 -6.79 8.89 -13.40
C ILE A 299 -6.93 8.82 -14.92
N VAL A 300 -6.56 7.70 -15.55
CA VAL A 300 -6.71 7.52 -17.01
C VAL A 300 -8.18 7.56 -17.43
N ILE A 301 -9.10 6.95 -16.69
CA ILE A 301 -10.53 6.97 -17.01
C ILE A 301 -11.08 8.40 -16.95
N VAL A 302 -10.73 9.17 -15.92
CA VAL A 302 -11.11 10.59 -15.82
C VAL A 302 -10.53 11.38 -17.00
N ARG A 303 -9.24 11.19 -17.31
CA ARG A 303 -8.61 11.86 -18.46
C ARG A 303 -9.24 11.46 -19.79
N LEU A 304 -9.69 10.22 -19.97
CA LEU A 304 -10.43 9.82 -21.19
C LEU A 304 -11.78 10.53 -21.33
N ARG A 305 -12.42 10.91 -20.22
CA ARG A 305 -13.66 11.67 -20.24
C ARG A 305 -13.43 13.16 -20.54
N TYR A 306 -12.36 13.76 -19.99
CA TYR A 306 -12.19 15.22 -20.00
C TYR A 306 -10.97 15.76 -20.77
N CYS A 307 -10.03 14.91 -21.23
CA CYS A 307 -8.81 15.33 -21.92
C CYS A 307 -8.79 14.85 -23.37
N GLU A 308 -8.86 15.80 -24.31
CA GLU A 308 -8.78 15.53 -25.75
C GLU A 308 -7.48 14.81 -26.13
N ARG A 309 -6.32 15.29 -25.69
CA ARG A 309 -5.02 14.63 -25.94
C ARG A 309 -5.01 13.15 -25.55
N THR A 310 -5.66 12.80 -24.44
CA THR A 310 -5.74 11.41 -23.97
C THR A 310 -6.65 10.56 -24.85
N ARG A 311 -7.77 11.13 -25.33
CA ARG A 311 -8.66 10.47 -26.32
C ARG A 311 -7.95 10.28 -27.66
N SER A 312 -7.28 11.30 -28.17
CA SER A 312 -6.52 11.22 -29.43
C SER A 312 -5.42 10.17 -29.37
N TYR A 313 -4.70 10.08 -28.24
CA TYR A 313 -3.72 9.01 -28.03
C TYR A 313 -4.37 7.61 -28.06
N LEU A 314 -5.51 7.43 -27.38
CA LEU A 314 -6.22 6.16 -27.38
C LEU A 314 -6.65 5.77 -28.79
N ASN A 315 -7.29 6.70 -29.52
CA ASN A 315 -7.77 6.46 -30.88
C ASN A 315 -6.61 6.10 -31.81
N ARG A 316 -5.48 6.83 -31.73
CA ARG A 316 -4.28 6.51 -32.51
C ARG A 316 -3.76 5.10 -32.22
N ARG A 317 -3.68 4.69 -30.95
CA ARG A 317 -3.21 3.34 -30.60
C ARG A 317 -4.16 2.24 -31.06
N VAL A 318 -5.46 2.51 -31.07
CA VAL A 318 -6.46 1.59 -31.61
C VAL A 318 -6.33 1.49 -33.13
N ALA A 319 -6.11 2.61 -33.84
CA ALA A 319 -5.83 2.61 -35.27
C ALA A 319 -4.53 1.85 -35.63
N GLU A 320 -3.53 1.86 -34.75
CA GLU A 320 -2.30 1.05 -34.87
C GLU A 320 -2.51 -0.45 -34.51
N GLY A 321 -3.75 -0.92 -34.38
CA GLY A 321 -4.10 -2.32 -34.16
C GLY A 321 -4.13 -2.78 -32.70
N LYS A 322 -4.01 -1.88 -31.71
CA LYS A 322 -4.11 -2.26 -30.29
C LYS A 322 -5.54 -2.35 -29.83
N THR A 323 -5.82 -3.29 -28.93
CA THR A 323 -7.09 -3.31 -28.20
C THR A 323 -7.21 -2.08 -27.28
N LYS A 324 -8.44 -1.65 -26.97
CA LYS A 324 -8.70 -0.57 -26.00
C LYS A 324 -8.01 -0.82 -24.65
N LYS A 325 -7.97 -2.08 -24.19
CA LYS A 325 -7.28 -2.47 -22.94
C LYS A 325 -5.77 -2.24 -23.03
N GLU A 326 -5.13 -2.54 -24.16
CA GLU A 326 -3.70 -2.30 -24.37
C GLU A 326 -3.36 -0.81 -24.52
N ALA A 327 -4.23 -0.04 -25.19
CA ALA A 327 -4.09 1.41 -25.27
C ALA A 327 -4.17 2.05 -23.87
N ILE A 328 -5.12 1.63 -23.03
CA ILE A 328 -5.23 2.07 -21.62
C ILE A 328 -3.99 1.70 -20.81
N ARG A 329 -3.40 0.52 -21.02
CA ARG A 329 -2.13 0.15 -20.35
C ARG A 329 -0.98 1.06 -20.77
N CYS A 330 -0.89 1.42 -22.05
CA CYS A 330 0.09 2.40 -22.52
C CYS A 330 -0.10 3.76 -21.84
N LEU A 331 -1.36 4.22 -21.73
CA LEU A 331 -1.71 5.45 -21.03
C LEU A 331 -1.33 5.41 -19.55
N LYS A 332 -1.59 4.31 -18.84
CA LYS A 332 -1.18 4.16 -17.43
C LYS A 332 0.32 4.30 -17.24
N ARG A 333 1.13 3.72 -18.14
CA ARG A 333 2.58 3.88 -18.12
C ARG A 333 2.99 5.33 -18.37
N PHE A 334 2.37 6.00 -19.33
CA PHE A 334 2.64 7.42 -19.61
C PHE A 334 2.31 8.31 -18.39
N VAL A 335 1.12 8.14 -17.82
CA VAL A 335 0.68 8.86 -16.61
C VAL A 335 1.60 8.56 -15.42
N ALA A 336 2.04 7.31 -15.23
CA ALA A 336 2.99 6.99 -14.15
C ALA A 336 4.30 7.78 -14.27
N ARG A 337 4.84 7.92 -15.49
CA ARG A 337 6.07 8.69 -15.73
C ARG A 337 5.88 10.19 -15.51
N GLU A 338 4.75 10.73 -15.98
CA GLU A 338 4.37 12.12 -15.77
C GLU A 338 4.25 12.44 -14.27
N LEU A 339 3.49 11.62 -13.53
CA LEU A 339 3.24 11.83 -12.10
C LEU A 339 4.47 11.57 -11.24
N TYR A 340 5.40 10.70 -11.68
CA TYR A 340 6.68 10.55 -10.99
C TYR A 340 7.45 11.88 -10.92
N ARG A 341 7.47 12.65 -12.01
CA ARG A 341 8.16 13.95 -12.06
C ARG A 341 7.52 14.96 -11.09
N THR A 342 6.19 15.04 -11.07
CA THR A 342 5.49 15.98 -10.18
C THR A 342 5.61 15.57 -8.72
N LEU A 343 5.47 14.28 -8.41
CA LEU A 343 5.65 13.77 -7.05
C LEU A 343 7.07 14.03 -6.54
N ARG A 344 8.08 13.84 -7.40
CA ARG A 344 9.47 14.12 -7.04
C ARG A 344 9.70 15.60 -6.76
N ALA A 345 9.16 16.49 -7.58
CA ALA A 345 9.26 17.94 -7.37
C ALA A 345 8.54 18.39 -6.09
N ASP A 346 7.33 17.86 -5.85
CA ASP A 346 6.56 18.16 -4.64
C ASP A 346 7.30 17.67 -3.37
N LEU A 347 7.79 16.43 -3.35
CA LEU A 347 8.52 15.87 -2.21
C LEU A 347 9.89 16.55 -1.99
N ALA A 348 10.56 17.01 -3.05
CA ALA A 348 11.77 17.82 -2.90
C ALA A 348 11.47 19.17 -2.22
N THR A 349 10.37 19.83 -2.61
CA THR A 349 9.91 21.08 -2.01
C THR A 349 9.46 20.90 -0.56
N LEU A 350 8.91 19.74 -0.22
CA LEU A 350 8.53 19.41 1.15
C LEU A 350 9.76 19.27 2.06
N LYS A 351 10.83 18.61 1.57
CA LYS A 351 12.09 18.45 2.31
C LYS A 351 12.74 19.79 2.66
N THR A 352 12.64 20.80 1.80
CA THR A 352 13.24 22.13 2.05
C THR A 352 12.46 22.99 3.02
N ARG A 353 11.21 22.62 3.36
CA ARG A 353 10.35 23.35 4.29
C ARG A 353 10.40 22.81 5.73
N THR A 354 11.02 21.66 5.93
CA THR A 354 11.10 20.94 7.21
C THR A 354 12.50 21.11 7.78
#